data_AF-A0A1H3GZD3-F1
#
_entry.id   AF-A0A1H3GZD3-F1
#
_cell.length_a   1.000
_cell.length_b   1.000
_cell.length_c   1.000
_cell.angle_alpha   90.00
_cell.angle_beta   90.00
_cell.angle_gamma   90.00
#
_symmetry.space_group_name_H-M   'P 1'
#
loop_
_entity.id
_entity.type
_entity.pdbx_description
1 polymer ?
#
loop_
_entity_poly.entity_id
_entity_poly.type
_entity_poly.pdbx_seq_one_letter_code
_entity_poly.pdbx_strand_id
1 'polypeptide(L)'
;MMMNKIVKKTLIGITIIIAIGVIGYTILHGIVWYQFNVGCGMDDGPFKAIKIENHLITDNHKIYKLKKGELILDNRNDSLSPIILYKEKGKIEWILDTDVRNTKGYETCRISSINDLKIINDSNKIEIEFYAVWTYGAESGWMKIDKNGGDNKFCLSW
;
A
#
# COMPACT_ATOMS: atom_id res chain seq x y z
N MET A 1 -0.06 -23.62 56.49
CA MET A 1 1.39 -23.43 56.32
C MET A 1 1.62 -22.02 55.75
N MET A 2 2.11 -21.08 56.55
CA MET A 2 2.38 -19.70 56.08
C MET A 2 3.62 -19.71 55.17
N MET A 3 3.46 -19.28 53.91
CA MET A 3 4.56 -19.19 52.96
C MET A 3 5.56 -18.11 53.39
N ASN A 4 6.87 -18.42 53.33
CA ASN A 4 7.94 -17.49 53.68
C ASN A 4 7.82 -16.20 52.84
N LYS A 5 7.93 -15.03 53.48
CA LYS A 5 7.82 -13.70 52.85
C LYS A 5 8.80 -13.53 51.68
N ILE A 6 9.99 -14.13 51.77
CA ILE A 6 11.00 -14.09 50.70
C ILE A 6 10.51 -14.90 49.50
N VAL A 7 10.09 -16.14 49.73
CA VAL A 7 9.55 -17.03 48.68
C VAL A 7 8.35 -16.39 47.98
N LYS A 8 7.44 -15.75 48.73
CA LYS A 8 6.30 -15.03 48.17
C LYS A 8 6.72 -13.90 47.22
N LYS A 9 7.70 -13.09 47.61
CA LYS A 9 8.19 -11.98 46.78
C LYS A 9 8.89 -12.49 45.53
N THR A 10 9.70 -13.55 45.63
CA THR A 10 10.37 -14.17 44.49
C THR A 10 9.36 -14.73 43.48
N LEU A 11 8.34 -15.44 43.96
CA LEU A 11 7.27 -15.97 43.09
C LEU A 11 6.52 -14.87 42.34
N ILE A 12 6.15 -13.79 43.04
CA ILE A 12 5.49 -12.64 42.40
C ILE A 12 6.39 -12.03 41.31
N GLY A 13 7.69 -11.86 41.59
CA GLY A 13 8.64 -11.33 40.61
C GLY A 13 8.75 -12.20 39.35
N ILE A 14 8.87 -13.52 39.52
CA ILE A 14 8.92 -14.48 38.40
C ILE A 14 7.63 -14.40 37.58
N THR A 15 6.47 -14.39 38.24
CA THR A 15 5.17 -14.29 37.55
C THR A 15 5.05 -12.99 36.74
N ILE A 16 5.54 -11.86 37.26
CA ILE A 16 5.54 -10.59 36.53
C ILE A 16 6.44 -10.68 35.29
N ILE A 17 7.64 -11.23 35.41
CA ILE A 17 8.57 -11.38 34.27
C ILE A 17 7.97 -12.27 33.20
N ILE A 18 7.38 -13.40 33.58
CA ILE A 18 6.70 -14.31 32.64
C ILE A 18 5.53 -13.58 31.97
N ALA A 19 4.70 -12.86 32.72
CA ALA A 19 3.58 -12.11 32.17
C ALA A 19 4.04 -11.06 31.15
N ILE A 20 5.09 -10.30 31.44
CA ILE A 20 5.68 -9.33 30.50
C ILE A 20 6.20 -10.04 29.25
N GLY A 21 6.89 -11.18 29.40
CA GLY A 21 7.39 -11.95 28.27
C GLY A 21 6.27 -12.46 27.36
N VAL A 22 5.20 -12.99 27.94
CA VAL A 22 4.03 -13.47 27.18
C VAL A 22 3.32 -12.32 26.48
N ILE A 23 3.10 -11.19 27.16
CA ILE A 23 2.45 -10.00 26.56
C ILE A 23 3.32 -9.42 25.43
N GLY A 24 4.63 -9.31 25.64
CA GLY A 24 5.56 -8.84 24.63
C GLY A 24 5.57 -9.74 23.39
N TYR A 25 5.59 -11.06 23.60
CA TYR A 25 5.51 -12.03 22.52
C TYR A 25 4.19 -11.94 21.74
N THR A 26 3.04 -11.85 22.41
CA THR A 26 1.75 -11.80 21.72
C THR A 26 1.58 -10.51 20.92
N ILE A 27 2.07 -9.37 21.43
CA ILE A 27 2.07 -8.10 20.70
C ILE A 27 2.96 -8.20 19.46
N LEU A 28 4.21 -8.66 19.61
CA LEU A 28 5.14 -8.79 18.49
C LEU A 28 4.60 -9.76 17.43
N HIS A 29 4.11 -10.92 17.86
CA HIS A 29 3.51 -11.91 16.97
C HIS A 29 2.30 -11.33 16.22
N GLY A 30 1.44 -10.56 16.89
CA GLY A 30 0.31 -9.89 16.26
C GLY A 30 0.74 -8.86 15.20
N ILE A 31 1.77 -8.06 15.49
CA ILE A 31 2.32 -7.08 14.53
C ILE A 31 2.91 -7.79 13.31
N VAL A 32 3.75 -8.81 13.54
CA VAL A 32 4.37 -9.60 12.47
C VAL A 32 3.29 -10.29 11.63
N TRP A 33 2.33 -10.96 12.26
CA TRP A 33 1.24 -11.63 11.55
C TRP A 33 0.43 -10.66 10.70
N TYR A 34 0.10 -9.48 11.25
CA TYR A 34 -0.62 -8.45 10.51
C TYR A 34 0.16 -7.96 9.30
N GLN A 35 1.46 -7.70 9.44
CA GLN A 35 2.31 -7.21 8.36
C GLN A 35 2.43 -8.23 7.21
N PHE A 36 2.53 -9.53 7.52
CA PHE A 36 2.66 -10.57 6.50
C PHE A 36 1.33 -11.10 5.93
N ASN A 37 0.21 -11.03 6.66
CA ASN A 37 -1.07 -11.63 6.20
C ASN A 37 -2.14 -10.62 5.79
N VAL A 38 -2.01 -9.36 6.23
CA VAL A 38 -3.01 -8.30 5.96
C VAL A 38 -2.35 -7.05 5.37
N GLY A 39 -1.07 -6.82 5.67
CA GLY A 39 -0.24 -5.77 5.09
C GLY A 39 0.24 -6.08 3.68
N CYS A 40 0.87 -5.09 3.07
CA CYS A 40 1.86 -5.38 2.04
C CYS A 40 3.06 -6.00 2.77
N GLY A 41 3.77 -6.96 2.16
CA GLY A 41 5.02 -7.47 2.71
C GLY A 41 5.98 -6.36 3.17
N MET A 42 7.02 -6.73 3.93
CA MET A 42 7.85 -5.75 4.65
C MET A 42 8.44 -4.62 3.77
N ASP A 43 8.81 -4.95 2.53
CA ASP A 43 9.44 -4.03 1.57
C ASP A 43 8.49 -3.57 0.44
N ASP A 44 7.24 -4.04 0.51
CA ASP A 44 6.28 -4.13 -0.59
C ASP A 44 5.16 -3.09 -0.45
N GLY A 45 5.32 -2.21 0.54
CA GLY A 45 4.41 -1.13 0.89
C GLY A 45 3.96 -1.20 2.36
N PRO A 46 2.87 -0.52 2.72
CA PRO A 46 1.98 0.18 1.81
C PRO A 46 2.52 1.51 1.31
N PHE A 47 2.37 1.70 0.01
CA PHE A 47 2.68 2.94 -0.67
C PHE A 47 1.43 3.80 -0.80
N LYS A 48 1.66 5.11 -0.97
CA LYS A 48 0.62 6.10 -1.23
C LYS A 48 0.95 6.90 -2.48
N ALA A 49 0.04 6.89 -3.44
CA ALA A 49 0.10 7.78 -4.59
C ALA A 49 -0.36 9.19 -4.17
N ILE A 50 0.37 10.21 -4.62
CA ILE A 50 0.06 11.61 -4.28
C ILE A 50 -0.87 12.20 -5.33
N LYS A 51 -1.88 12.95 -4.87
CA LYS A 51 -2.74 13.72 -5.76
C LYS A 51 -1.99 14.92 -6.31
N ILE A 52 -2.02 15.07 -7.64
CA ILE A 52 -1.44 16.22 -8.35
C ILE A 52 -2.53 16.97 -9.11
N GLU A 53 -2.27 18.24 -9.44
CA GLU A 53 -3.28 19.11 -10.06
C GLU A 53 -3.36 18.96 -11.57
N ASN A 54 -2.22 18.86 -12.25
CA ASN A 54 -2.14 18.87 -13.70
C ASN A 54 -1.14 17.84 -14.20
N HIS A 55 -1.50 17.20 -15.30
CA HIS A 55 -0.62 16.32 -16.06
C HIS A 55 -1.02 16.33 -17.53
N LEU A 56 -0.03 16.43 -18.42
CA LEU A 56 -0.23 16.29 -19.85
C LEU A 56 -0.11 14.80 -20.19
N ILE A 57 -1.23 14.20 -20.59
CA ILE A 57 -1.27 12.78 -20.97
C ILE A 57 -0.32 12.55 -22.15
N THR A 58 0.60 11.60 -22.00
CA THR A 58 1.56 11.24 -23.04
C THR A 58 0.95 10.27 -24.05
N ASP A 59 1.65 9.99 -25.14
CA ASP A 59 1.20 8.99 -26.13
C ASP A 59 1.22 7.56 -25.57
N ASN A 60 1.93 7.32 -24.45
CA ASN A 60 2.03 6.02 -23.79
C ASN A 60 0.96 5.80 -22.72
N HIS A 61 -0.28 6.20 -23.04
CA HIS A 61 -1.43 6.03 -22.15
C HIS A 61 -2.33 4.87 -22.57
N LYS A 62 -3.00 4.29 -21.58
CA LYS A 62 -4.04 3.28 -21.76
C LYS A 62 -5.30 3.71 -21.04
N ILE A 63 -6.44 3.55 -21.71
CA ILE A 63 -7.76 3.92 -21.19
C ILE A 63 -8.54 2.66 -20.82
N TYR A 64 -9.07 2.64 -19.60
CA TYR A 64 -9.90 1.57 -19.07
C TYR A 64 -11.30 2.12 -18.80
N LYS A 65 -12.30 1.57 -19.52
CA LYS A 65 -13.70 1.94 -19.33
C LYS A 65 -14.20 1.44 -17.98
N LEU A 66 -14.88 2.31 -17.23
CA LEU A 66 -15.57 1.98 -15.98
C LEU A 66 -17.08 2.18 -16.16
N LYS A 67 -17.90 1.67 -15.23
CA LYS A 67 -19.35 1.91 -15.19
C LYS A 67 -19.70 3.40 -15.16
N LYS A 68 -18.88 4.22 -14.52
CA LYS A 68 -19.09 5.66 -14.33
C LYS A 68 -17.88 6.49 -14.74
N GLY A 69 -17.38 6.30 -15.96
CA GLY A 69 -16.27 7.11 -16.49
C GLY A 69 -15.14 6.25 -17.03
N GLU A 70 -13.93 6.77 -16.95
CA GLU A 70 -12.72 6.12 -17.45
C GLU A 70 -11.55 6.32 -16.50
N LEU A 71 -10.74 5.28 -16.35
CA LEU A 71 -9.43 5.32 -15.72
C LEU A 71 -8.38 5.40 -16.82
N ILE A 72 -7.44 6.32 -16.70
CA ILE A 72 -6.33 6.47 -17.64
C ILE A 72 -5.05 6.16 -16.89
N LEU A 73 -4.32 5.16 -17.36
CA LEU A 73 -2.95 4.90 -16.93
C LEU A 73 -2.02 5.57 -17.93
N ASP A 74 -1.11 6.40 -17.46
CA ASP A 74 -0.08 7.02 -18.29
C ASP A 74 1.30 6.61 -17.77
N ASN A 75 1.97 5.74 -18.53
CA ASN A 75 3.35 5.40 -18.28
C ASN A 75 4.22 6.52 -18.85
N ARG A 76 4.51 7.51 -18.00
CA ARG A 76 5.43 8.61 -18.32
C ARG A 76 6.80 8.06 -18.76
N ASN A 77 7.58 8.93 -19.40
CA ASN A 77 8.95 8.63 -19.84
C ASN A 77 9.85 8.10 -18.69
N ASP A 78 10.95 7.41 -19.05
CA ASP A 78 11.81 6.59 -18.18
C ASP A 78 12.36 7.25 -16.90
N SER A 79 12.23 8.56 -16.74
CA SER A 79 12.63 9.31 -15.55
C SER A 79 11.51 9.52 -14.52
N LEU A 80 10.24 9.32 -14.88
CA LEU A 80 9.08 9.64 -14.06
C LEU A 80 8.18 8.42 -13.83
N SER A 81 7.62 8.30 -12.63
CA SER A 81 6.74 7.17 -12.29
C SER A 81 5.40 7.24 -13.03
N PRO A 82 4.65 6.15 -13.19
CA PRO A 82 3.35 6.21 -13.85
C PRO A 82 2.33 7.10 -13.13
N ILE A 83 1.35 7.59 -13.88
CA ILE A 83 0.22 8.33 -13.35
C ILE A 83 -1.06 7.56 -13.60
N ILE A 84 -1.97 7.62 -12.63
CA ILE A 84 -3.34 7.13 -12.78
C ILE A 84 -4.29 8.30 -12.65
N LEU A 85 -5.15 8.49 -13.64
CA LEU A 85 -6.13 9.56 -13.71
C LEU A 85 -7.53 8.97 -13.77
N TYR A 86 -8.48 9.58 -13.05
CA TYR A 86 -9.90 9.24 -13.16
C TYR A 86 -10.70 10.41 -13.72
N LYS A 87 -11.53 10.08 -14.70
CA LYS A 87 -12.37 11.04 -15.41
C LYS A 87 -13.81 10.55 -15.44
N GLU A 88 -14.72 11.40 -14.96
CA GLU A 88 -16.16 11.14 -14.96
C GLU A 88 -16.88 12.24 -15.73
N LYS A 89 -17.77 11.87 -16.65
CA LYS A 89 -18.54 12.81 -17.50
C LYS A 89 -17.69 13.88 -18.19
N GLY A 90 -16.49 13.52 -18.62
CA GLY A 90 -15.58 14.45 -19.32
C GLY A 90 -14.68 15.29 -18.41
N LYS A 91 -14.87 15.26 -17.09
CA LYS A 91 -14.11 16.04 -16.11
C LYS A 91 -13.10 15.17 -15.37
N ILE A 92 -11.90 15.69 -15.16
CA ILE A 92 -10.88 15.05 -14.33
C ILE A 92 -11.29 15.24 -12.86
N GLU A 93 -11.49 14.14 -12.15
CA GLU A 93 -11.82 14.15 -10.72
C GLU A 93 -10.55 14.15 -9.87
N TRP A 94 -9.54 13.39 -10.31
CA TRP A 94 -8.23 13.34 -9.69
C TRP A 94 -7.17 12.75 -10.63
N ILE A 95 -5.92 13.07 -10.29
CA ILE A 95 -4.70 12.56 -10.92
C ILE A 95 -3.78 12.11 -9.80
N LEU A 96 -3.28 10.89 -9.87
CA LEU A 96 -2.42 10.27 -8.86
C LEU A 96 -1.04 9.97 -9.44
N ASP A 97 -0.01 10.51 -8.82
CA ASP A 97 1.38 10.15 -9.07
C ASP A 97 1.75 8.93 -8.22
N THR A 98 2.07 7.82 -8.90
CA THR A 98 2.35 6.52 -8.25
C THR A 98 3.80 6.40 -7.74
N ASP A 99 4.55 7.50 -7.73
CA ASP A 99 5.93 7.50 -7.26
C ASP A 99 6.06 7.06 -5.79
N VAL A 100 6.70 5.91 -5.57
CA VAL A 100 6.89 5.34 -4.24
C VAL A 100 7.86 6.16 -3.37
N ARG A 101 8.67 7.05 -3.96
CA ARG A 101 9.53 8.00 -3.20
C ARG A 101 8.75 8.91 -2.27
N ASN A 102 7.46 9.06 -2.52
CA ASN A 102 6.54 9.79 -1.66
C ASN A 102 6.27 9.09 -0.32
N THR A 103 6.68 7.82 -0.19
CA THR A 103 6.55 7.03 1.02
C THR A 103 7.87 7.06 1.79
N LYS A 104 7.83 7.45 3.07
CA LYS A 104 9.01 7.53 3.93
C LYS A 104 9.73 6.18 4.01
N GLY A 105 11.05 6.17 3.80
CA GLY A 105 11.88 4.96 3.75
C GLY A 105 12.09 4.40 2.35
N TYR A 106 11.41 4.94 1.34
CA TYR A 106 11.49 4.51 -0.06
C TYR A 106 11.98 5.62 -0.99
N GLU A 107 12.69 6.62 -0.47
CA GLU A 107 13.11 7.83 -1.20
C GLU A 107 14.02 7.53 -2.41
N THR A 108 14.65 6.35 -2.43
CA THR A 108 15.50 5.85 -3.53
C THR A 108 14.79 4.89 -4.48
N CYS A 109 13.55 4.50 -4.17
CA CYS A 109 12.78 3.52 -4.92
C CYS A 109 11.85 4.20 -5.92
N ARG A 110 11.56 3.62 -7.07
CA ARG A 110 10.59 4.17 -8.03
C ARG A 110 9.87 3.05 -8.77
N ILE A 111 8.63 3.31 -9.18
CA ILE A 111 7.96 2.50 -10.21
C ILE A 111 8.31 3.13 -11.56
N SER A 112 8.89 2.38 -12.47
CA SER A 112 9.18 2.87 -13.83
C SER A 112 7.99 2.68 -14.77
N SER A 113 7.23 1.60 -14.62
CA SER A 113 6.07 1.33 -15.49
C SER A 113 5.04 0.45 -14.78
N ILE A 114 3.76 0.68 -15.07
CA ILE A 114 2.67 -0.20 -14.71
C ILE A 114 2.16 -0.86 -15.99
N ASN A 115 2.06 -2.18 -15.98
CA ASN A 115 1.67 -3.02 -17.08
C ASN A 115 0.48 -3.90 -16.67
N ASP A 116 -0.22 -4.45 -17.66
CA ASP A 116 -1.30 -5.43 -17.47
C ASP A 116 -2.33 -5.07 -16.39
N LEU A 117 -2.69 -3.78 -16.30
CA LEU A 117 -3.67 -3.28 -15.36
C LEU A 117 -5.05 -3.89 -15.65
N LYS A 118 -5.67 -4.44 -14.61
CA LYS A 118 -7.01 -5.03 -14.62
C LYS A 118 -7.89 -4.33 -13.59
N ILE A 119 -9.11 -4.02 -14.00
CA ILE A 119 -10.14 -3.51 -13.10
C ILE A 119 -10.83 -4.71 -12.44
N ILE A 120 -10.69 -4.83 -11.11
CA ILE A 120 -11.30 -5.91 -10.33
C ILE A 120 -12.69 -5.49 -9.83
N ASN A 121 -12.81 -4.25 -9.37
CA ASN A 121 -14.07 -3.67 -8.91
C ASN A 121 -14.08 -2.18 -9.20
N ASP A 122 -15.23 -1.66 -9.64
CA ASP A 122 -15.40 -0.26 -10.03
C ASP A 122 -16.69 0.33 -9.47
N SER A 123 -17.17 -0.16 -8.33
CA SER A 123 -18.43 0.28 -7.72
C SER A 123 -18.24 1.62 -7.00
N ASN A 124 -17.96 1.59 -5.70
CA ASN A 124 -17.69 2.78 -4.88
C ASN A 124 -16.19 3.13 -4.85
N LYS A 125 -15.35 2.09 -4.84
CA LYS A 125 -13.90 2.20 -4.99
C LYS A 125 -13.49 1.59 -6.31
N ILE A 126 -12.36 2.04 -6.83
CA ILE A 126 -11.69 1.43 -7.97
C ILE A 126 -10.62 0.52 -7.37
N GLU A 127 -10.82 -0.79 -7.52
CA GLU A 127 -9.83 -1.80 -7.16
C GLU A 127 -9.17 -2.29 -8.44
N ILE A 128 -7.86 -2.14 -8.50
CA ILE A 128 -7.06 -2.55 -9.65
C ILE A 128 -5.97 -3.52 -9.22
N GLU A 129 -5.68 -4.46 -10.11
CA GLU A 129 -4.48 -5.29 -10.08
C GLU A 129 -3.62 -4.90 -11.27
N PHE A 130 -2.30 -4.99 -11.13
CA PHE A 130 -1.37 -4.62 -12.18
C PHE A 130 -0.03 -5.33 -11.99
N TYR A 131 0.86 -5.15 -12.96
CA TYR A 131 2.25 -5.58 -12.87
C TYR A 131 3.16 -4.36 -12.96
N ALA A 132 3.92 -4.06 -11.91
CA ALA A 132 4.82 -2.92 -11.87
C ALA A 132 6.26 -3.35 -12.11
N VAL A 133 6.97 -2.61 -12.95
CA VAL A 133 8.43 -2.61 -12.98
C VAL A 133 8.88 -1.48 -12.06
N TRP A 134 9.72 -1.80 -11.08
CA TRP A 134 10.18 -0.87 -10.05
C TRP A 134 11.63 -1.18 -9.65
N THR A 135 12.16 -0.47 -8.65
CA THR A 135 13.59 -0.52 -8.29
C THR A 135 14.14 -1.93 -8.03
N TYR A 136 13.33 -2.84 -7.49
CA TYR A 136 13.79 -4.20 -7.16
C TYR A 136 13.45 -5.26 -8.21
N GLY A 137 12.86 -4.86 -9.34
CA GLY A 137 12.50 -5.78 -10.41
C GLY A 137 11.06 -5.58 -10.86
N ALA A 138 10.39 -6.67 -11.20
CA ALA A 138 9.04 -6.62 -11.75
C ALA A 138 8.10 -7.53 -10.95
N GLU A 139 7.03 -6.94 -10.43
CA GLU A 139 6.16 -7.55 -9.42
C GLU A 139 4.69 -7.23 -9.66
N SER A 140 3.82 -8.17 -9.28
CA SER A 140 2.38 -7.92 -9.24
C SER A 140 2.06 -6.90 -8.16
N GLY A 141 1.10 -6.04 -8.38
CA GLY A 141 0.64 -5.06 -7.41
C GLY A 141 -0.88 -4.93 -7.41
N TRP A 142 -1.39 -4.38 -6.32
CA TRP A 142 -2.81 -4.04 -6.20
C TRP A 142 -2.97 -2.66 -5.60
N MET A 143 -4.01 -1.95 -6.02
CA MET A 143 -4.33 -0.62 -5.53
C MET A 143 -5.83 -0.46 -5.34
N LYS A 144 -6.21 0.17 -4.23
CA LYS A 144 -7.59 0.57 -3.95
C LYS A 144 -7.66 2.08 -3.90
N ILE A 145 -8.59 2.64 -4.67
CA ILE A 145 -8.73 4.09 -4.85
C ILE A 145 -10.17 4.51 -4.58
N ASP A 146 -10.35 5.49 -3.71
CA ASP A 146 -11.65 6.14 -3.50
C ASP A 146 -11.97 7.08 -4.68
N LYS A 147 -13.15 6.93 -5.27
CA LYS A 147 -13.55 7.73 -6.44
C LYS A 147 -13.74 9.21 -6.14
N ASN A 148 -14.21 9.55 -4.94
CA ASN A 148 -14.63 10.91 -4.61
C ASN A 148 -13.43 11.80 -4.19
N GLY A 149 -12.30 11.20 -3.82
CA GLY A 149 -11.13 11.94 -3.33
C GLY A 149 -9.81 11.55 -3.95
N GLY A 150 -9.70 10.35 -4.54
CA GLY A 150 -8.43 9.76 -4.94
C GLY A 150 -7.61 9.24 -3.76
N ASP A 151 -8.19 9.15 -2.54
CA ASP A 151 -7.49 8.54 -1.41
C ASP A 151 -7.22 7.07 -1.73
N ASN A 152 -5.98 6.66 -1.48
CA ASN A 152 -5.48 5.43 -2.03
C ASN A 152 -4.41 4.81 -1.14
N LYS A 153 -4.24 3.50 -1.36
CA LYS A 153 -3.19 2.67 -0.79
C LYS A 153 -2.90 1.57 -1.79
N PHE A 154 -1.63 1.27 -2.01
CA PHE A 154 -1.23 0.19 -2.89
C PHE A 154 -0.04 -0.60 -2.34
N CYS A 155 0.07 -1.84 -2.81
CA CYS A 155 1.17 -2.76 -2.53
C CYS A 155 1.77 -3.25 -3.84
N LEU A 156 3.05 -3.60 -3.81
CA LEU A 156 3.76 -4.34 -4.84
C LEU A 156 4.20 -5.64 -4.18
N SER A 157 3.68 -6.80 -4.60
CA SER A 157 3.81 -8.17 -4.04
C SER A 157 2.48 -8.74 -3.54
N TRP A 158 2.26 -10.03 -3.78
CA TRP A 158 1.06 -10.82 -3.41
C TRP A 158 1.47 -12.08 -2.67
#